data_AF-I4DL31-F1
#
_entry.id   AF-I4DL31-F1
#
_cell.length_a   1.000
_cell.length_b   1.000
_cell.length_c   1.000
_cell.angle_alpha   90.00
_cell.angle_beta   90.00
_cell.angle_gamma   90.00
#
_symmetry.space_group_name_H-M   'P 1'
#
loop_
_entity.id
_entity.type
_entity.pdbx_description
1 polymer ?
#
loop_
_entity_poly.entity_id
_entity_poly.type
_entity_poly.pdbx_seq_one_letter_code
_entity_poly.pdbx_strand_id
1 'polypeptide(L)'
;MGRLQKCCCCASTKTGTLITAVLGIILSIITIVLVWVVNRHEISFRTFIFAEEFDKKLAALDIPRIILTINLCFTILICFLLIVAVHKRRSWLMLPWVVLGIVLAIGLLISVLHTAITYYLDDQDHVILATAILVGGLLYLCLYLYL
;
A
#
# COMPACT_ATOMS: atom_id res chain seq x y z
N MET A 1 -39.38 6.20 -18.71
CA MET A 1 -38.36 5.14 -18.60
C MET A 1 -37.66 5.35 -17.26
N GLY A 2 -38.08 4.75 -16.15
CA GLY A 2 -38.01 3.31 -15.86
C GLY A 2 -36.94 3.12 -14.78
N ARG A 3 -37.33 3.22 -13.51
CA ARG A 3 -36.47 3.15 -12.30
C ARG A 3 -35.62 1.87 -12.33
N LEU A 4 -34.29 1.99 -12.21
CA LEU A 4 -33.43 0.89 -11.75
C LEU A 4 -33.71 0.67 -10.25
N GLN A 5 -34.82 0.00 -9.99
CA GLN A 5 -35.29 -0.41 -8.68
C GLN A 5 -35.13 -1.93 -8.66
N LYS A 6 -34.12 -2.42 -7.90
CA LYS A 6 -33.71 -3.83 -7.70
C LYS A 6 -32.66 -4.36 -8.68
N CYS A 7 -31.40 -4.19 -8.28
CA CYS A 7 -30.28 -5.15 -8.33
C CYS A 7 -28.98 -4.43 -8.62
N CYS A 8 -28.32 -3.95 -7.58
CA CYS A 8 -26.87 -4.00 -7.51
C CYS A 8 -26.52 -3.77 -6.05
N CYS A 9 -25.89 -4.75 -5.42
CA CYS A 9 -25.28 -4.74 -4.09
C CYS A 9 -24.80 -3.34 -3.61
N CYS A 10 -25.71 -2.47 -3.15
CA CYS A 10 -25.40 -1.25 -2.41
C CYS A 10 -24.68 -1.55 -1.07
N ALA A 11 -24.44 -2.83 -0.80
CA ALA A 11 -23.74 -3.37 0.34
C ALA A 11 -22.21 -3.40 0.20
N SER A 12 -21.59 -3.22 -0.98
CA SER A 12 -20.13 -3.49 -1.10
C SER A 12 -19.21 -2.28 -0.89
N THR A 13 -19.42 -1.14 -1.57
CA THR A 13 -18.46 -0.01 -1.47
C THR A 13 -18.51 0.72 -0.14
N LYS A 14 -19.70 0.90 0.46
CA LYS A 14 -19.81 1.54 1.79
C LYS A 14 -19.26 0.67 2.91
N THR A 15 -19.58 -0.63 2.89
CA THR A 15 -19.11 -1.58 3.90
C THR A 15 -17.61 -1.85 3.72
N GLY A 16 -17.15 -2.02 2.48
CA GLY A 16 -15.74 -2.19 2.14
C GLY A 16 -14.89 -1.00 2.58
N THR A 17 -15.32 0.24 2.31
CA THR A 17 -14.57 1.44 2.72
C THR A 17 -14.55 1.66 4.24
N LEU A 18 -15.59 1.24 4.95
CA LEU A 18 -15.61 1.29 6.41
C LEU A 18 -14.68 0.21 7.01
N ILE A 19 -14.70 -1.00 6.46
CA ILE A 19 -13.79 -2.09 6.87
C ILE A 19 -12.34 -1.69 6.61
N THR A 20 -12.01 -1.17 5.43
CA THR A 20 -10.64 -0.74 5.10
C THR A 20 -10.18 0.42 5.94
N ALA A 21 -11.06 1.39 6.26
CA ALA A 21 -10.72 2.48 7.17
C ALA A 21 -10.41 1.98 8.60
N VAL A 22 -11.23 1.08 9.15
CA VAL A 22 -11.01 0.51 10.48
C VAL A 22 -9.73 -0.34 10.51
N LEU A 23 -9.55 -1.22 9.53
CA LEU A 23 -8.35 -2.06 9.42
C LEU A 23 -7.10 -1.19 9.23
N GLY A 24 -7.18 -0.13 8.44
CA GLY A 24 -6.10 0.82 8.21
C GLY A 24 -5.67 1.56 9.48
N ILE A 25 -6.62 1.97 10.33
CA ILE A 25 -6.32 2.58 11.64
C ILE A 25 -5.61 1.57 12.54
N ILE A 26 -6.14 0.34 12.64
CA ILE A 26 -5.55 -0.72 13.48
C ILE A 26 -4.13 -1.05 13.02
N LEU A 27 -3.92 -1.28 11.72
CA LEU A 27 -2.61 -1.56 11.14
C LEU A 27 -1.63 -0.40 11.35
N SER A 28 -2.09 0.84 11.21
CA SER A 28 -1.25 2.02 11.45
C SER A 28 -0.80 2.12 12.91
N ILE A 29 -1.70 1.91 13.87
CA ILE A 29 -1.36 1.94 15.30
C ILE A 29 -0.35 0.81 15.63
N ILE A 30 -0.61 -0.41 15.17
CA ILE A 30 0.29 -1.56 15.37
C ILE A 30 1.68 -1.27 14.78
N THR A 31 1.71 -0.71 13.56
CA THR A 31 2.97 -0.40 12.88
C THR A 31 3.74 0.72 13.59
N ILE A 32 3.08 1.77 14.09
CA ILE A 32 3.74 2.81 14.92
C ILE A 32 4.37 2.19 16.16
N VAL A 33 3.63 1.32 16.87
CA VAL A 33 4.14 0.63 18.05
C VAL A 33 5.34 -0.24 17.69
N LEU A 34 5.26 -1.04 16.62
CA LEU A 34 6.37 -1.87 16.15
C LEU A 34 7.60 -1.02 15.81
N VAL A 35 7.44 0.06 15.06
CA VAL A 35 8.55 0.95 14.66
C VAL A 35 9.29 1.53 15.86
N TRP A 36 8.58 1.85 16.94
CA TRP A 36 9.15 2.43 18.16
C TRP A 36 9.67 1.38 19.15
N VAL A 37 9.07 0.18 19.19
CA VAL A 37 9.44 -0.92 20.10
C VAL A 37 10.58 -1.77 19.55
N VAL A 38 10.58 -2.02 18.24
CA VAL A 38 11.58 -2.86 17.56
C VAL A 38 12.94 -2.15 17.40
N ASN A 39 13.05 -0.92 17.90
CA ASN A 39 14.26 -0.11 18.02
C ASN A 39 15.43 -0.79 18.80
N ARG A 40 15.23 -2.01 19.31
CA ARG A 40 16.25 -2.87 19.94
C ARG A 40 16.88 -3.91 19.00
N HIS A 41 16.35 -4.10 17.80
CA HIS A 41 16.96 -4.95 16.78
C HIS A 41 17.20 -4.09 15.54
N GLU A 42 18.44 -4.10 15.04
CA GLU A 42 18.86 -3.46 13.80
C GLU A 42 18.09 -4.05 12.61
N ILE A 43 16.86 -3.62 12.40
CA ILE A 43 16.16 -3.87 11.14
C ILE A 43 16.68 -2.82 10.18
N SER A 44 17.72 -3.21 9.45
CA SER A 44 18.17 -2.50 8.25
C SER A 44 17.01 -2.52 7.26
N PHE A 45 16.22 -1.44 7.23
CA PHE A 45 15.18 -1.22 6.24
C PHE A 45 15.87 -1.06 4.89
N ARG A 46 16.08 -2.16 4.17
CA ARG A 46 16.56 -2.09 2.78
C ARG A 46 15.39 -1.73 1.89
N THR A 47 15.20 -0.44 1.64
CA THR A 47 14.30 0.01 0.58
C THR A 47 14.96 -0.23 -0.77
N PHE A 48 14.50 -1.26 -1.48
CA PHE A 48 15.11 -1.79 -2.71
C PHE A 48 15.09 -0.84 -3.93
N ILE A 49 14.70 0.43 -3.78
CA ILE A 49 14.42 1.32 -4.92
C ILE A 49 15.45 2.45 -5.09
N PHE A 50 16.25 2.80 -4.08
CA PHE A 50 17.24 3.88 -4.22
C PHE A 50 18.58 3.53 -3.58
N ALA A 51 19.53 3.13 -4.43
CA ALA A 51 20.98 3.22 -4.24
C ALA A 51 21.51 2.90 -2.82
N GLU A 52 22.17 1.76 -2.68
CA GLU A 52 22.78 1.26 -1.43
C GLU A 52 23.65 2.28 -0.66
N GLU A 53 24.15 3.34 -1.32
CA GLU A 53 24.88 4.45 -0.71
C GLU A 53 24.00 5.52 -0.05
N PHE A 54 22.82 5.81 -0.62
CA PHE A 54 21.85 6.72 -0.01
C PHE A 54 21.16 6.06 1.18
N ASP A 55 20.82 4.78 1.07
CA ASP A 55 20.21 3.98 2.14
C ASP A 55 21.13 3.88 3.37
N LYS A 56 22.45 3.73 3.21
CA LYS A 56 23.42 3.76 4.33
C LYS A 56 23.51 5.13 5.02
N LYS A 57 23.46 6.21 4.24
CA LYS A 57 23.48 7.60 4.76
C LYS A 57 22.17 7.99 5.43
N LEU A 58 21.04 7.46 4.93
CA LEU A 58 19.70 7.69 5.47
C LEU A 58 19.37 6.77 6.64
N ALA A 59 19.92 5.55 6.71
CA ALA A 59 19.79 4.67 7.88
C ALA A 59 20.58 5.18 9.08
N ALA A 60 21.67 5.92 8.84
CA ALA A 60 22.48 6.56 9.88
C ALA A 60 21.81 7.79 10.53
N LEU A 61 20.71 8.28 9.98
CA LEU A 61 20.01 9.47 10.43
C LEU A 61 18.54 9.05 10.54
N ASP A 62 17.94 8.96 11.74
CA ASP A 62 16.54 8.49 12.02
C ASP A 62 15.39 9.08 11.16
N ILE A 63 15.70 9.89 10.15
CA ILE A 63 14.88 10.39 9.05
C ILE A 63 13.88 9.37 8.49
N PRO A 64 14.22 8.13 8.05
CA PRO A 64 13.24 7.24 7.44
C PRO A 64 12.16 6.83 8.45
N ARG A 65 12.51 6.68 9.72
CA ARG A 65 11.57 6.43 10.81
C ARG A 65 10.62 7.61 11.04
N ILE A 66 11.14 8.84 11.02
CA ILE A 66 10.35 10.07 11.16
C ILE A 66 9.38 10.20 9.99
N ILE A 67 9.85 10.04 8.74
CA ILE A 67 9.02 10.10 7.53
C ILE A 67 7.91 9.05 7.58
N LEU A 68 8.24 7.81 7.96
CA LEU A 68 7.27 6.73 8.05
C LEU A 68 6.23 6.99 9.15
N THR A 69 6.65 7.48 10.31
CA THR A 69 5.73 7.85 11.40
C THR A 69 4.76 8.96 10.97
N ILE A 70 5.24 9.98 10.27
CA ILE A 70 4.41 11.07 9.73
C ILE A 70 3.41 10.52 8.70
N ASN A 71 3.86 9.66 7.78
CA ASN A 71 2.99 9.03 6.79
C ASN A 71 1.87 8.19 7.43
N LEU A 72 2.18 7.44 8.50
CA LEU A 72 1.17 6.68 9.24
C LEU A 72 0.18 7.60 9.97
N CYS A 73 0.64 8.74 10.49
CA CYS A 73 -0.25 9.74 11.06
C CYS A 73 -1.22 10.32 10.02
N PHE A 74 -0.72 10.65 8.82
CA PHE A 74 -1.58 11.05 7.69
C PHE A 74 -2.56 9.95 7.29
N THR A 75 -2.13 8.69 7.32
CA THR A 75 -3.00 7.54 7.01
C THR A 75 -4.16 7.44 8.01
N ILE A 76 -3.89 7.56 9.32
CA ILE A 76 -4.95 7.59 10.37
C ILE A 76 -5.91 8.75 10.13
N LEU A 77 -5.39 9.93 9.79
CA LEU A 77 -6.21 11.11 9.48
C LEU A 77 -7.13 10.84 8.28
N ILE A 78 -6.60 10.29 7.18
CA ILE A 78 -7.39 9.96 5.99
C ILE A 78 -8.44 8.88 6.30
N CYS A 79 -8.09 7.85 7.08
CA CYS A 79 -9.06 6.85 7.52
C CYS A 79 -10.20 7.46 8.35
N PHE A 80 -9.92 8.46 9.20
CA PHE A 80 -10.95 9.19 9.92
C PHE A 80 -11.85 9.99 8.97
N LEU A 81 -11.27 10.66 7.97
CA LEU A 81 -12.05 11.34 6.92
C LEU A 81 -12.94 10.36 6.14
N LEU A 82 -12.49 9.13 5.87
CA LEU A 82 -13.31 8.10 5.21
C LEU A 82 -14.53 7.71 6.04
N ILE A 83 -14.38 7.54 7.36
CA ILE A 83 -15.50 7.24 8.27
C ILE A 83 -16.54 8.39 8.21
N VAL A 84 -16.08 9.64 8.28
CA VAL A 84 -16.95 10.82 8.16
C VAL A 84 -17.59 10.91 6.77
N ALA A 85 -16.85 10.56 5.70
CA ALA A 85 -17.33 10.58 4.32
C ALA A 85 -18.50 9.62 4.11
N VAL A 86 -18.39 8.40 4.66
CA VAL A 86 -19.45 7.37 4.61
C VAL A 86 -20.69 7.86 5.35
N HIS A 87 -20.52 8.47 6.54
CA HIS A 87 -21.63 8.97 7.34
C HIS A 87 -22.34 10.17 6.68
N LYS A 88 -21.57 11.13 6.14
CA LYS A 88 -22.09 12.36 5.50
C LYS A 88 -22.46 12.18 4.02
N ARG A 89 -22.32 10.96 3.47
CA ARG A 89 -22.51 10.62 2.04
C ARG A 89 -21.81 11.57 1.07
N ARG A 90 -20.62 12.07 1.43
CA ARG A 90 -19.83 13.00 0.60
C ARG A 90 -18.69 12.24 -0.09
N SER A 91 -18.91 11.81 -1.34
CA SER A 91 -17.91 11.04 -2.11
C SER A 91 -16.60 11.79 -2.36
N TRP A 92 -16.59 13.12 -2.28
CA TRP A 92 -15.38 13.94 -2.47
C TRP A 92 -14.29 13.67 -1.44
N LEU A 93 -14.64 13.28 -0.21
CA LEU A 93 -13.66 12.98 0.84
C LEU A 93 -12.92 11.66 0.62
N MET A 94 -13.36 10.83 -0.35
CA MET A 94 -12.72 9.55 -0.67
C MET A 94 -11.64 9.69 -1.75
N LEU A 95 -11.58 10.81 -2.45
CA LEU A 95 -10.61 11.06 -3.53
C LEU A 95 -9.15 10.89 -3.08
N PRO A 96 -8.69 11.43 -1.94
CA PRO A 96 -7.29 11.31 -1.54
C PRO A 96 -6.86 9.86 -1.31
N TRP A 97 -7.77 9.05 -0.76
CA TRP A 97 -7.52 7.63 -0.54
C TRP A 97 -7.38 6.85 -1.85
N VAL A 98 -8.27 7.12 -2.81
CA VAL A 98 -8.22 6.48 -4.14
C VAL A 98 -6.93 6.86 -4.87
N VAL A 99 -6.52 8.12 -4.82
CA VAL A 99 -5.27 8.59 -5.43
C VAL A 99 -4.06 7.88 -4.82
N LEU A 100 -4.00 7.76 -3.48
CA LEU A 100 -2.94 6.99 -2.80
C LEU A 100 -2.91 5.52 -3.24
N GLY A 101 -4.09 4.88 -3.37
CA GLY A 101 -4.18 3.50 -3.85
C GLY A 101 -3.66 3.33 -5.28
N ILE A 102 -3.97 4.27 -6.18
CA ILE A 102 -3.47 4.24 -7.57
C ILE A 102 -1.94 4.43 -7.60
N VAL A 103 -1.39 5.36 -6.82
CA VAL A 103 0.06 5.57 -6.74
C VAL A 103 0.77 4.31 -6.22
N LEU A 104 0.19 3.64 -5.22
CA LEU A 104 0.68 2.35 -4.72
C LEU A 104 0.63 1.26 -5.78
N ALA A 105 -0.46 1.16 -6.56
CA ALA A 105 -0.58 0.18 -7.64
C ALA A 105 0.51 0.39 -8.72
N ILE A 106 0.75 1.64 -9.11
CA ILE A 106 1.80 1.98 -10.10
C ILE A 106 3.18 1.63 -9.54
N GLY A 107 3.47 1.99 -8.28
CA GLY A 107 4.73 1.65 -7.63
C GLY A 107 4.97 0.13 -7.57
N LEU A 108 3.92 -0.64 -7.25
CA LEU A 108 3.98 -2.09 -7.20
C LEU A 108 4.21 -2.70 -8.60
N LEU A 109 3.55 -2.17 -9.63
CA LEU A 109 3.78 -2.59 -11.01
C LEU A 109 5.24 -2.40 -11.43
N ILE A 110 5.80 -1.21 -11.19
CA ILE A 110 7.19 -0.89 -11.51
C ILE A 110 8.14 -1.81 -10.74
N SER A 111 7.87 -2.06 -9.46
CA SER A 111 8.68 -2.94 -8.63
C SER A 111 8.68 -4.38 -9.16
N VAL A 112 7.51 -4.95 -9.49
CA VAL A 112 7.39 -6.31 -10.02
C VAL A 112 8.11 -6.44 -11.37
N LEU A 113 7.94 -5.47 -12.26
CA LEU A 113 8.62 -5.46 -13.57
C LEU A 113 10.14 -5.39 -13.40
N HIS A 114 10.64 -4.48 -12.56
CA HIS A 114 12.07 -4.34 -12.33
C HIS A 114 12.66 -5.63 -11.76
N THR A 115 12.06 -6.18 -10.69
CA THR A 115 12.51 -7.43 -10.09
C THR A 115 12.52 -8.57 -11.11
N ALA A 116 11.45 -8.72 -11.90
CA ALA A 116 11.39 -9.77 -12.92
C ALA A 116 12.48 -9.62 -13.99
N ILE A 117 12.76 -8.39 -14.45
CA ILE A 117 13.81 -8.11 -15.44
C ILE A 117 15.19 -8.42 -14.85
N THR A 118 15.47 -7.99 -13.62
CA THR A 118 16.75 -8.28 -12.96
C THR A 118 16.98 -9.79 -12.84
N TYR A 119 15.97 -10.56 -12.43
CA TYR A 119 16.07 -12.02 -12.35
C TYR A 119 16.16 -12.72 -13.72
N TYR A 120 15.74 -12.06 -14.80
CA TYR A 120 15.87 -12.59 -16.16
C TYR A 120 17.26 -12.33 -16.77
N LEU A 121 17.95 -11.28 -16.29
CA LEU A 121 19.29 -10.88 -16.73
C LEU A 121 20.41 -11.52 -15.90
N ASP A 122 20.10 -11.95 -14.68
CA ASP A 122 21.03 -12.73 -13.87
C ASP A 122 21.12 -14.14 -14.48
N ASP A 123 22.24 -14.46 -15.12
CA ASP A 123 22.55 -15.66 -15.93
C ASP A 123 22.47 -17.01 -15.15
N GLN A 124 21.94 -16.98 -13.92
CA GLN A 124 21.67 -18.14 -13.09
C GLN A 124 20.25 -18.62 -13.38
N ASP A 125 20.08 -19.83 -13.92
CA ASP A 125 18.84 -20.53 -14.35
C ASP A 125 17.60 -20.48 -13.41
N HIS A 126 17.17 -19.29 -12.99
CA HIS A 126 16.04 -19.02 -12.11
C HIS A 126 14.86 -18.46 -12.92
N VAL A 127 14.76 -18.82 -14.20
CA VAL A 127 13.67 -18.42 -15.11
C VAL A 127 12.30 -18.82 -14.58
N ILE A 128 12.21 -19.93 -13.85
CA ILE A 128 10.97 -20.40 -13.22
C ILE A 128 10.57 -19.47 -12.06
N LEU A 129 11.55 -19.01 -11.27
CA LEU A 129 11.32 -18.07 -10.18
C LEU A 129 10.92 -16.69 -10.73
N ALA A 130 11.61 -16.21 -11.77
CA ALA A 130 11.30 -14.95 -12.44
C ALA A 130 9.88 -14.93 -13.01
N THR A 131 9.47 -16.00 -13.70
CA THR A 131 8.12 -16.13 -14.25
C THR A 131 7.06 -16.27 -13.16
N ALA A 132 7.33 -16.99 -12.07
CA ALA A 132 6.43 -17.07 -10.92
C ALA A 132 6.22 -15.70 -10.25
N ILE A 133 7.29 -14.91 -10.06
CA ILE A 133 7.20 -13.56 -9.49
C ILE A 133 6.44 -12.62 -10.42
N LEU A 134 6.69 -12.67 -11.74
CA LEU A 134 5.99 -11.84 -12.71
C LEU A 134 4.48 -12.15 -12.74
N VAL A 135 4.11 -13.42 -12.89
CA VAL A 135 2.71 -13.86 -12.97
C VAL A 135 1.99 -13.63 -11.64
N GLY A 136 2.63 -14.00 -10.52
CA GLY A 136 2.09 -13.77 -9.18
C GLY A 136 1.90 -12.29 -8.87
N GLY A 137 2.88 -11.45 -9.21
CA GLY A 137 2.81 -10.00 -9.05
C GLY A 137 1.73 -9.36 -9.91
N LEU A 138 1.55 -9.79 -11.16
CA LEU A 138 0.47 -9.31 -12.04
C LEU A 138 -0.91 -9.72 -11.51
N LEU A 139 -1.07 -10.97 -11.07
CA LEU A 139 -2.32 -11.45 -10.50
C LEU A 139 -2.67 -10.68 -9.22
N TYR A 140 -1.69 -10.43 -8.36
CA TYR A 140 -1.87 -9.61 -7.17
C TYR A 140 -2.30 -8.18 -7.52
N LEU A 141 -1.68 -7.57 -8.53
CA LEU A 141 -2.05 -6.23 -9.00
C LEU A 141 -3.48 -6.18 -9.57
N CYS A 142 -3.89 -7.19 -10.34
CA CYS A 142 -5.28 -7.31 -10.81
C CYS A 142 -6.28 -7.44 -9.66
N LEU A 143 -5.97 -8.25 -8.65
CA LEU A 143 -6.80 -8.37 -7.45
C LEU A 143 -6.85 -7.05 -6.67
N TYR A 144 -5.72 -6.36 -6.56
CA TYR A 144 -5.63 -5.06 -5.89
C TYR A 144 -6.47 -3.98 -6.59
N LEU A 145 -6.46 -3.92 -7.93
CA LEU A 145 -7.27 -2.98 -8.71
C LEU A 145 -8.76 -3.32 -8.71
N TYR A 146 -9.12 -4.59 -8.49
CA TYR A 146 -10.51 -5.02 -8.39
C TYR A 146 -11.18 -4.63 -7.07
N LEU A 147 -10.39 -4.50 -6.00
CA LEU A 147 -10.84 -4.20 -4.63
C LEU A 147 -11.16 -2.71 -4.44
#